data_AF-A0A349QPA2-F1
#
_entry.id   AF-A0A349QPA2-F1
#
_cell.length_a   1.000
_cell.length_b   1.000
_cell.length_c   1.000
_cell.angle_alpha   90.00
_cell.angle_beta   90.00
_cell.angle_gamma   90.00
#
_symmetry.space_group_name_H-M   'P 1'
#
loop_
_entity.id
_entity.type
_entity.pdbx_description
1 polymer ?
#
loop_
_entity_poly.entity_id
_entity_poly.type
_entity_poly.pdbx_seq_one_letter_code
_entity_poly.pdbx_strand_id
1 'polypeptide(L)'
;AKGLEQLLSTVSKVKRQINPKLQIDGILLTMVDNRTNFAKEIAALLRDTYGSKIKVFGTEIPHSVRAKEISAEGKSIFAHDP
;
A
#
# COMPACT_ATOMS: atom_id res chain seq x y z
N ALA A 1 -6.18 1.82 -13.71
CA ALA A 1 -5.67 2.34 -12.43
C ALA A 1 -6.29 3.70 -12.05
N LYS A 2 -7.63 3.87 -12.06
CA LYS A 2 -8.26 5.19 -11.81
C LYS A 2 -8.23 5.66 -10.35
N GLY A 3 -8.32 4.73 -9.39
CA GLY A 3 -8.42 5.09 -7.96
C GLY A 3 -7.14 5.68 -7.37
N LEU A 4 -5.97 5.13 -7.70
CA LEU A 4 -4.69 5.63 -7.21
C LEU A 4 -4.38 7.04 -7.74
N GLU A 5 -4.62 7.28 -9.03
CA GLU A 5 -4.43 8.61 -9.63
C GLU A 5 -5.33 9.66 -8.97
N GLN A 6 -6.59 9.31 -8.67
CA GLN A 6 -7.51 10.17 -7.94
C GLN A 6 -7.00 10.48 -6.52
N LEU A 7 -6.51 9.47 -5.79
CA LEU A 7 -5.93 9.66 -4.46
C LEU A 7 -4.73 10.61 -4.50
N LEU A 8 -3.79 10.39 -5.44
CA LEU A 8 -2.61 11.24 -5.60
C LEU A 8 -2.98 12.68 -5.97
N SER A 9 -4.01 12.86 -6.79
CA SER A 9 -4.57 14.18 -7.12
C SER A 9 -5.14 14.87 -5.87
N THR A 10 -5.90 14.15 -5.05
CA THR A 10 -6.45 14.67 -3.79
C THR A 10 -5.34 15.06 -2.81
N VAL A 11 -4.34 14.19 -2.62
CA VAL A 11 -3.17 14.47 -1.77
C VAL A 11 -2.43 15.72 -2.27
N SER A 12 -2.28 15.87 -3.58
CA SER A 12 -1.65 17.04 -4.19
C SER A 12 -2.43 18.34 -3.93
N LYS A 13 -3.77 18.29 -3.95
CA LYS A 13 -4.63 19.44 -3.60
C LYS A 13 -4.48 19.81 -2.13
N VAL A 14 -4.55 18.83 -1.23
CA VAL A 14 -4.37 19.04 0.23
C VAL A 14 -3.00 19.62 0.52
N LYS A 15 -1.95 19.13 -0.14
CA LYS A 15 -0.59 19.67 -0.01
C LYS A 15 -0.53 21.14 -0.40
N ARG A 16 -1.17 21.53 -1.52
CA ARG A 16 -1.14 22.91 -2.02
C ARG A 16 -1.97 23.88 -1.18
N GLN A 17 -3.11 23.44 -0.66
CA GLN A 17 -4.08 24.33 -0.02
C GLN A 17 -4.03 24.33 1.51
N ILE A 18 -3.65 23.22 2.14
CA ILE A 18 -3.81 23.01 3.59
C ILE A 18 -2.47 22.73 4.26
N ASN A 19 -1.66 21.82 3.72
CA ASN A 19 -0.41 21.40 4.35
C ASN A 19 0.75 21.25 3.34
N PRO A 20 1.49 22.34 3.06
CA PRO A 20 2.63 22.32 2.14
C PRO A 20 3.75 21.34 2.52
N LYS A 21 3.84 20.97 3.80
CA LYS A 21 4.84 20.02 4.32
C LYS A 21 4.45 18.55 4.08
N LEU A 22 3.24 18.27 3.57
CA LEU A 22 2.80 16.90 3.30
C LEU A 22 3.71 16.22 2.28
N GLN A 23 4.16 15.01 2.61
CA GLN A 23 5.00 14.16 1.77
C GLN A 23 4.40 12.76 1.70
N ILE A 24 4.58 12.12 0.54
CA ILE A 24 4.22 10.72 0.35
C ILE A 24 5.51 9.94 0.56
N ASP A 25 5.55 9.12 1.60
CA ASP A 25 6.72 8.29 1.89
C ASP A 25 6.84 7.12 0.90
N GLY A 26 5.73 6.49 0.53
CA GLY A 26 5.71 5.49 -0.52
C GLY A 26 4.39 4.74 -0.67
N ILE A 27 4.40 3.75 -1.56
CA ILE A 27 3.29 2.83 -1.84
C ILE A 27 3.66 1.47 -1.26
N LEU A 28 2.85 0.98 -0.33
CA LEU A 28 2.96 -0.35 0.26
C LEU A 28 1.89 -1.26 -0.36
N LEU A 29 2.32 -2.37 -0.95
CA LEU A 29 1.39 -3.39 -1.45
C LEU A 29 0.89 -4.24 -0.28
N THR A 30 -0.42 -4.44 -0.20
CA THR A 30 -1.07 -5.18 0.88
C THR A 30 -2.00 -6.27 0.35
N MET A 31 -2.25 -7.29 1.19
CA MET A 31 -3.05 -8.47 0.83
C MET A 31 -2.52 -9.18 -0.43
N VAL A 32 -1.19 -9.17 -0.61
CA VAL A 32 -0.56 -9.75 -1.80
C VAL A 32 -0.60 -11.28 -1.69
N ASP A 33 -1.10 -11.95 -2.74
CA ASP A 33 -0.95 -13.39 -2.90
C ASP A 33 0.07 -13.70 -4.00
N ASN A 34 1.31 -13.91 -3.57
CA ASN A 34 2.46 -14.19 -4.45
C ASN A 34 2.37 -15.51 -5.23
N ARG A 35 1.35 -16.34 -4.96
CA ARG A 35 1.06 -17.54 -5.74
C ARG A 35 0.32 -17.22 -7.04
N THR A 36 -0.28 -16.04 -7.14
CA THR A 36 -1.07 -15.63 -8.32
C THR A 36 -0.23 -14.80 -9.27
N ASN A 37 -0.35 -15.07 -10.59
CA ASN A 37 0.30 -14.24 -11.61
C ASN A 37 -0.25 -12.81 -11.59
N PHE A 38 -1.53 -12.65 -11.29
CA PHE A 38 -2.17 -11.33 -11.19
C PHE A 38 -1.51 -10.43 -10.13
N ALA A 39 -1.20 -10.95 -8.95
CA ALA A 39 -0.51 -10.17 -7.93
C ALA A 39 0.88 -9.71 -8.39
N LYS A 40 1.63 -10.58 -9.08
CA LYS A 40 2.94 -10.25 -9.64
C LYS A 40 2.85 -9.19 -10.73
N GLU A 41 1.89 -9.31 -11.63
CA GLU A 41 1.63 -8.35 -12.71
C GLU A 41 1.25 -6.98 -12.16
N ILE A 42 0.37 -6.91 -11.15
CA ILE A 42 -0.02 -5.65 -10.51
C ILE A 42 1.18 -5.01 -9.78
N ALA A 43 1.97 -5.81 -9.07
CA ALA A 43 3.15 -5.30 -8.37
C ALA A 43 4.20 -4.77 -9.36
N ALA A 44 4.44 -5.46 -10.48
CA ALA A 44 5.32 -5.01 -11.55
C ALA A 44 4.80 -3.71 -12.20
N LEU A 45 3.52 -3.68 -12.58
CA LEU A 45 2.89 -2.49 -13.17
C LEU A 45 3.01 -1.26 -12.26
N LEU A 46 2.79 -1.41 -10.95
CA LEU A 46 2.92 -0.31 -9.99
C LEU A 46 4.36 0.18 -9.87
N ARG A 47 5.33 -0.75 -9.86
CA ARG A 47 6.76 -0.40 -9.85
C ARG A 47 7.17 0.33 -11.13
N ASP A 48 6.74 -0.13 -12.30
CA ASP A 48 7.07 0.50 -13.58
C ASP A 48 6.40 1.88 -13.73
N THR A 49 5.14 2.00 -13.32
CA THR A 49 4.38 3.24 -13.48
C THR A 49 4.79 4.32 -12.48
N TYR A 50 5.06 3.94 -11.23
CA TYR A 50 5.24 4.90 -10.12
C TYR A 50 6.63 4.88 -9.50
N GLY A 51 7.42 3.82 -9.66
CA GLY A 51 8.70 3.66 -8.96
C GLY A 51 9.71 4.77 -9.22
N SER A 52 9.59 5.50 -10.33
CA SER A 52 10.41 6.69 -10.65
C SER A 52 9.96 7.98 -9.96
N LYS A 53 8.70 8.04 -9.48
CA LYS A 53 8.08 9.26 -8.90
C LYS A 53 7.77 9.11 -7.42
N ILE A 54 7.38 7.92 -7.00
CA ILE A 54 6.95 7.59 -5.64
C ILE A 54 7.61 6.26 -5.29
N LYS A 55 8.28 6.21 -4.14
CA LYS A 55 8.89 4.99 -3.63
C LYS A 55 7.84 3.89 -3.54
N VAL A 56 8.07 2.75 -4.19
CA VAL A 56 7.28 1.54 -3.99
C VAL A 56 8.09 0.63 -3.08
N PHE A 57 7.54 0.26 -1.92
CA PHE A 57 8.26 -0.56 -0.96
C PHE A 57 8.54 -1.96 -1.55
N GLY A 58 9.73 -2.49 -1.28
CA GLY A 58 10.08 -3.86 -1.64
C GLY A 58 9.38 -4.91 -0.76
N THR A 59 9.12 -4.54 0.49
CA THR A 59 8.31 -5.35 1.41
C THR A 59 6.84 -5.28 1.02
N GLU A 60 6.20 -6.44 1.01
CA GLU A 60 4.78 -6.60 0.70
C GLU A 60 4.08 -7.23 1.91
N ILE A 61 2.85 -6.81 2.21
CA ILE A 61 2.04 -7.44 3.25
C ILE A 61 1.24 -8.56 2.60
N PRO A 62 1.52 -9.85 2.92
CA PRO A 62 0.81 -10.96 2.30
C PRO A 62 -0.64 -11.04 2.77
N HIS A 63 -1.49 -11.70 1.99
CA HIS A 63 -2.83 -12.05 2.47
C HIS A 63 -2.73 -13.06 3.62
N SER A 64 -3.24 -12.70 4.81
CA SER A 64 -3.23 -13.54 6.00
C SER A 64 -4.64 -13.66 6.58
N VAL A 65 -5.08 -14.91 6.83
CA VAL A 65 -6.34 -15.19 7.54
C VAL A 65 -6.19 -14.81 9.02
N ARG A 66 -5.04 -15.11 9.64
CA ARG A 66 -4.74 -14.76 11.03
C ARG A 66 -4.77 -13.25 11.28
N ALA A 67 -4.29 -12.45 10.32
CA ALA A 67 -4.38 -10.98 10.44
C ALA A 67 -5.83 -10.49 10.53
N LYS A 68 -6.77 -11.16 9.85
CA LYS A 68 -8.21 -10.85 9.92
C LYS A 68 -8.81 -11.25 11.26
N GLU A 69 -8.40 -12.39 11.82
CA GLU A 69 -8.84 -12.88 13.14
C GLU A 69 -8.38 -11.94 14.26
N ILE A 70 -7.10 -11.54 14.23
CA ILE A 70 -6.51 -10.65 15.24
C ILE A 70 -7.11 -9.24 15.20
N SER A 71 -7.45 -8.73 14.01
CA SER A 71 -8.15 -7.45 13.90
C SER A 71 -9.54 -7.47 14.55
N ALA A 72 -10.20 -8.62 14.61
CA ALA A 72 -11.48 -8.77 15.30
C ALA A 72 -11.30 -8.83 16.83
N GLU A 73 -10.17 -9.36 17.30
CA GLU A 73 -9.82 -9.41 18.74
C GLU A 73 -9.24 -8.08 19.28
N GLY A 74 -8.87 -7.14 18.41
CA GLY A 74 -8.33 -5.83 18.81
C GLY A 74 -6.89 -5.87 19.36
N LYS A 75 -6.12 -6.91 19.04
CA LYS A 75 -4.70 -7.04 19.46
C LYS A 75 -3.78 -6.79 18.26
N SER A 76 -2.51 -6.47 18.53
CA SER A 76 -1.50 -6.38 17.47
C SER A 76 -1.11 -7.76 16.96
N ILE A 77 -0.83 -7.91 15.66
CA ILE A 77 -0.36 -9.18 15.08
C ILE A 77 0.92 -9.68 15.76
N PHE A 78 1.82 -8.76 16.10
CA PHE A 78 3.07 -9.07 16.80
C PHE A 78 2.87 -9.64 18.21
N ALA A 79 1.71 -9.42 18.82
CA ALA A 79 1.38 -9.94 20.14
C ALA A 79 0.68 -11.30 20.09
N HIS A 80 0.15 -11.72 18.93
CA HIS A 80 -0.66 -12.92 18.78
C HIS A 80 0.04 -14.00 17.93
N ASP A 81 0.94 -13.62 17.01
CA ASP A 81 1.69 -14.55 16.15
C ASP A 81 3.10 -13.96 15.85
N PRO A 82 4.06 -14.09 16.80
CA PRO A 82 5.41 -13.54 16.67
C PRO A 82 6.33 -14.29 15.70
#